data_AF-F2L5H0-F1
#
_entry.id   AF-F2L5H0-F1
#
_cell.length_a   1.000
_cell.length_b   1.000
_cell.length_c   1.000
_cell.angle_alpha   90.00
_cell.angle_beta   90.00
_cell.angle_gamma   90.00
#
_symmetry.space_group_name_H-M   'P 1'
#
loop_
_entity.id
_entity.type
_entity.pdbx_description
1 polymer ?
#
loop_
_entity_poly.entity_id
_entity_poly.type
_entity_poly.pdbx_seq_one_letter_code
_entity_poly.pdbx_strand_id
1 'polypeptide(L)'
;MDPVGRALKALDQLVLKPLEDIASGAEGIVEALAEQLDVPKPRVAAVAVPLDECGGQPGGLCRGIAGVYEPGLIRISYRSSLPSLLHLFAHHLQAVEMGERFLQARRAEAERLPWELRPLEIAAAVRAAQLARRAPPRILRVWEEEIKPKIKELDENLAQLKADVEQLYRYAEIYARR
;
A
#
# COMPACT_ATOMS: atom_id res chain seq x y z
N MET A 1 -31.71 4.90 13.31
CA MET A 1 -30.50 5.31 12.57
C MET A 1 -30.92 5.61 11.15
N ASP A 2 -30.60 6.80 10.66
CA ASP A 2 -30.87 7.18 9.28
C ASP A 2 -30.03 6.33 8.29
N PRO A 3 -30.43 6.24 7.01
CA PRO A 3 -29.72 5.44 6.01
C PRO A 3 -28.26 5.86 5.80
N VAL A 4 -27.93 7.14 5.94
CA VAL A 4 -26.57 7.67 5.77
C VAL A 4 -25.68 7.21 6.91
N GLY A 5 -26.15 7.29 8.16
CA GLY A 5 -25.44 6.78 9.33
C GLY A 5 -25.16 5.28 9.27
N ARG A 6 -26.07 4.48 8.69
CA ARG A 6 -25.82 3.05 8.45
C ARG A 6 -24.76 2.81 7.37
N ALA A 7 -24.79 3.57 6.27
CA ALA A 7 -23.80 3.46 5.21
C ALA A 7 -22.40 3.87 5.67
N LEU A 8 -22.29 4.98 6.42
CA LEU A 8 -21.00 5.43 6.99
C LEU A 8 -20.44 4.39 7.97
N LYS A 9 -21.28 3.82 8.83
CA LYS A 9 -20.85 2.74 9.73
C LYS A 9 -20.40 1.48 8.98
N ALA A 10 -21.08 1.14 7.88
CA ALA A 10 -20.68 0.01 7.05
C ALA A 10 -19.33 0.27 6.37
N LEU A 11 -19.08 1.47 5.81
CA LEU A 11 -17.79 1.83 5.23
C LEU A 11 -16.67 1.79 6.27
N ASP A 12 -16.93 2.31 7.47
CA ASP A 12 -15.98 2.28 8.58
C ASP A 12 -15.59 0.84 8.94
N GLN A 13 -16.58 -0.02 9.18
CA GLN A 13 -16.36 -1.38 9.66
C GLN A 13 -15.83 -2.34 8.58
N LEU A 14 -16.29 -2.19 7.35
CA LEU A 14 -16.00 -3.15 6.27
C LEU A 14 -14.80 -2.74 5.41
N VAL A 15 -14.42 -1.47 5.43
CA VAL A 15 -13.34 -0.95 4.57
C VAL A 15 -12.25 -0.25 5.39
N LEU A 16 -12.59 0.79 6.15
CA LEU A 16 -11.56 1.61 6.82
C LEU A 16 -10.82 0.82 7.89
N LYS A 17 -11.55 0.10 8.75
CA LYS A 17 -10.93 -0.69 9.81
C LYS A 17 -10.04 -1.83 9.29
N PRO A 18 -10.44 -2.65 8.31
CA PRO A 18 -9.53 -3.62 7.70
C PRO A 18 -8.28 -2.97 7.05
N LEU A 19 -8.41 -1.79 6.44
CA LEU A 19 -7.25 -1.04 5.93
C LEU A 19 -6.31 -0.60 7.06
N GLU A 20 -6.84 -0.11 8.17
CA GLU A 20 -6.06 0.25 9.36
C GLU A 20 -5.37 -0.96 9.99
N ASP A 21 -6.06 -2.11 10.07
CA ASP A 21 -5.47 -3.36 10.55
C ASP A 21 -4.30 -3.80 9.66
N ILE A 22 -4.46 -3.74 8.33
CA ILE A 22 -3.38 -4.04 7.37
C ILE A 22 -2.21 -3.07 7.53
N ALA A 23 -2.50 -1.77 7.63
CA ALA A 23 -1.48 -0.74 7.81
C ALA A 23 -0.71 -0.95 9.12
N SER A 24 -1.40 -1.27 10.21
CA SER A 24 -0.80 -1.50 11.53
C SER A 24 0.08 -2.74 11.55
N GLY A 25 -0.37 -3.85 10.95
CA GLY A 25 0.45 -5.06 10.82
C GLY A 25 1.70 -4.82 9.97
N ALA A 26 1.56 -4.08 8.86
CA ALA A 26 2.69 -3.71 8.02
C ALA A 26 3.65 -2.73 8.74
N GLU A 27 3.11 -1.80 9.54
CA GLU A 27 3.89 -0.89 10.39
C GLU A 27 4.70 -1.65 11.44
N GLY A 28 4.12 -2.68 12.07
CA GLY A 28 4.84 -3.55 13.00
C GLY A 28 5.99 -4.33 12.35
N ILE A 29 5.85 -4.72 11.07
CA ILE A 29 6.94 -5.34 10.31
C ILE A 29 8.08 -4.34 10.07
N VAL A 30 7.77 -3.13 9.58
CA VAL A 30 8.82 -2.13 9.32
C VAL A 30 9.45 -1.60 10.61
N GLU A 31 8.71 -1.54 11.71
CA GLU A 31 9.23 -1.25 13.05
C GLU A 31 10.30 -2.26 13.47
N ALA A 32 9.94 -3.55 13.41
CA ALA A 32 10.84 -4.64 13.76
C ALA A 32 12.15 -4.64 12.94
N LEU A 33 12.09 -4.21 11.68
CA LEU A 33 13.25 -4.07 10.80
C LEU A 33 14.05 -2.78 11.09
N ALA A 34 13.36 -1.67 11.32
CA ALA A 34 13.98 -0.39 11.61
C ALA A 34 14.77 -0.44 12.92
N GLU A 35 14.20 -1.05 13.96
CA GLU A 35 14.88 -1.29 15.24
C GLU A 35 16.13 -2.16 15.07
N GLN A 36 16.04 -3.23 14.27
CA GLN A 36 17.18 -4.12 14.02
C GLN A 36 18.33 -3.41 13.29
N LEU A 37 18.01 -2.43 12.46
CA LEU A 37 18.97 -1.69 11.64
C LEU A 37 19.38 -0.34 12.25
N ASP A 38 18.85 0.02 13.41
CA ASP A 38 19.07 1.30 14.09
C ASP A 38 18.80 2.52 13.18
N VAL A 39 17.64 2.49 12.52
CA VAL A 39 17.18 3.57 11.64
C VAL A 39 15.82 4.10 12.09
N PRO A 40 15.46 5.36 11.74
CA PRO A 40 14.11 5.85 11.96
C PRO A 40 13.05 4.94 11.34
N LYS A 41 11.90 4.82 12.00
CA LYS A 41 10.76 4.05 11.46
C LYS A 41 9.94 4.93 10.50
N PRO A 42 9.61 4.46 9.27
CA PRO A 42 8.62 5.12 8.43
C PRO A 42 7.21 4.75 8.88
N ARG A 43 6.25 5.67 8.70
CA ARG A 43 4.82 5.35 8.86
C ARG A 43 4.34 4.47 7.71
N VAL A 44 3.29 3.69 7.95
CA VAL A 44 2.62 2.90 6.89
C VAL A 44 1.16 3.29 6.76
N ALA A 45 0.67 3.40 5.52
CA ALA A 45 -0.74 3.59 5.20
C ALA A 45 -1.17 2.60 4.12
N ALA A 46 -2.25 1.86 4.35
CA ALA A 46 -2.84 0.98 3.36
C ALA A 46 -3.99 1.68 2.61
N VAL A 47 -4.09 1.45 1.31
CA VAL A 47 -5.14 2.06 0.47
C VAL A 47 -5.84 1.02 -0.40
N ALA A 48 -7.15 1.23 -0.62
CA ALA A 48 -7.97 0.48 -1.57
C ALA A 48 -8.03 1.13 -2.96
N VAL A 49 -7.61 2.39 -3.09
CA VAL A 49 -7.53 3.08 -4.37
C VAL A 49 -6.31 2.61 -5.17
N PRO A 50 -6.40 2.57 -6.51
CA PRO A 50 -5.23 2.27 -7.35
C PRO A 50 -4.08 3.25 -7.06
N LEU A 51 -2.88 2.69 -6.97
CA LEU A 51 -1.64 3.45 -6.97
C LEU A 51 -0.98 3.27 -8.33
N ASP A 52 -0.42 4.34 -8.86
CA ASP A 52 0.32 4.31 -10.13
C ASP A 52 1.57 5.21 -10.04
N GLU A 53 2.45 5.05 -11.02
CA GLU A 53 3.72 5.79 -11.13
C GLU A 53 3.53 7.33 -11.26
N CYS A 54 2.31 7.78 -11.57
CA CYS A 54 1.96 9.17 -11.85
C CYS A 54 1.14 9.84 -10.73
N GLY A 55 0.93 9.16 -9.60
CA GLY A 55 0.24 9.71 -8.44
C GLY A 55 -1.27 9.50 -8.41
N GLY A 56 -1.80 8.50 -9.11
CA GLY A 56 -3.20 8.07 -8.99
C GLY A 56 -4.14 8.71 -10.00
N GLN A 57 -3.71 8.86 -11.26
CA GLN A 57 -4.57 9.42 -12.33
C GLN A 57 -5.44 8.32 -12.97
N PRO A 58 -6.78 8.37 -12.80
CA PRO A 58 -7.67 7.40 -13.43
C PRO A 58 -7.60 7.55 -14.96
N GLY A 59 -7.26 6.45 -15.65
CA GLY A 59 -7.24 6.39 -17.12
C GLY A 59 -5.94 6.86 -17.78
N GLY A 60 -4.88 7.13 -17.00
CA GLY A 60 -3.55 7.45 -17.55
C GLY A 60 -2.84 6.24 -18.16
N LEU A 61 -1.81 6.50 -18.98
CA LEU A 61 -0.89 5.47 -19.51
C LEU A 61 0.05 4.87 -18.44
N CYS A 62 -0.13 5.28 -17.19
CA CYS A 62 0.78 4.98 -16.10
C CYS A 62 0.51 3.59 -15.54
N ARG A 63 1.60 2.87 -15.26
CA ARG A 63 1.54 1.52 -14.73
C ARG A 63 1.06 1.54 -13.28
N GLY A 64 0.18 0.60 -12.95
CA GLY A 64 -0.22 0.35 -11.56
C GLY A 64 0.93 -0.24 -10.74
N ILE A 65 1.12 0.26 -9.53
CA ILE A 65 2.21 -0.15 -8.62
C ILE A 65 1.66 -0.65 -7.29
N ALA A 66 2.42 -1.53 -6.63
CA ALA A 66 2.01 -2.13 -5.37
C ALA A 66 2.09 -1.17 -4.18
N GLY A 67 2.83 -0.06 -4.31
CA GLY A 67 2.97 0.96 -3.29
C GLY A 67 3.92 2.08 -3.72
N VAL A 68 3.98 3.12 -2.91
CA VAL A 68 4.84 4.30 -3.10
C VAL A 68 5.54 4.61 -1.79
N TYR A 69 6.82 4.93 -1.89
CA TYR A 69 7.56 5.53 -0.80
C TYR A 69 7.68 7.05 -1.00
N GLU A 70 7.36 7.78 0.07
CA GLU A 70 7.63 9.19 0.27
C GLU A 70 8.48 9.32 1.55
N PRO A 71 9.35 10.34 1.69
CA PRO A 71 10.17 10.50 2.89
C PRO A 71 9.38 10.35 4.19
N GLY A 72 9.63 9.26 4.93
CA GLY A 72 8.97 8.95 6.19
C GLY A 72 7.59 8.27 6.09
N LEU A 73 7.08 7.99 4.88
CA LEU A 73 5.78 7.36 4.67
C LEU A 73 5.83 6.29 3.56
N ILE A 74 5.39 5.08 3.90
CA ILE A 74 5.13 4.00 2.95
C ILE A 74 3.63 3.91 2.73
N ARG A 75 3.18 4.15 1.51
CA ARG A 75 1.80 3.90 1.09
C ARG A 75 1.73 2.60 0.31
N ILE A 76 0.92 1.64 0.77
CA ILE A 76 0.76 0.34 0.12
C ILE A 76 -0.66 0.19 -0.43
N SER A 77 -0.78 -0.43 -1.60
CA SER A 77 -2.03 -1.07 -1.97
C SER A 77 -2.33 -2.14 -0.93
N TYR A 78 -3.60 -2.28 -0.52
CA TYR A 78 -3.98 -3.32 0.43
C TYR A 78 -3.68 -4.73 -0.10
N ARG A 79 -3.62 -4.90 -1.44
CA ARG A 79 -3.19 -6.16 -2.10
C ARG A 79 -1.68 -6.26 -2.31
N SER A 80 -0.89 -5.41 -1.68
CA SER A 80 0.58 -5.49 -1.77
C SER A 80 1.09 -6.80 -1.19
N SER A 81 2.32 -7.17 -1.57
CA SER A 81 2.99 -8.37 -1.10
C SER A 81 4.07 -8.01 -0.08
N LEU A 82 4.50 -8.97 0.75
CA LEU A 82 5.63 -8.76 1.66
C LEU A 82 6.89 -8.31 0.90
N PRO A 83 7.28 -8.91 -0.24
CA PRO A 83 8.36 -8.39 -1.07
C PRO A 83 8.18 -6.92 -1.47
N SER A 84 6.95 -6.48 -1.79
CA SER A 84 6.65 -5.08 -2.11
C SER A 84 6.88 -4.17 -0.90
N LEU A 85 6.42 -4.58 0.30
CA LEU A 85 6.66 -3.84 1.53
C LEU A 85 8.16 -3.71 1.83
N LEU A 86 8.92 -4.80 1.68
CA LEU A 86 10.37 -4.80 1.88
C LEU A 86 11.11 -3.93 0.84
N HIS A 87 10.62 -3.87 -0.40
CA HIS A 87 11.13 -2.97 -1.44
C HIS A 87 10.91 -1.50 -1.06
N LEU A 88 9.72 -1.15 -0.58
CA LEU A 88 9.42 0.21 -0.14
C LEU A 88 10.22 0.61 1.10
N PHE A 89 10.43 -0.34 2.02
CA PHE A 89 11.33 -0.13 3.15
C PHE A 89 12.79 0.02 2.70
N ALA A 90 13.24 -0.67 1.65
CA ALA A 90 14.57 -0.46 1.10
C ALA A 90 14.76 0.97 0.54
N HIS A 91 13.74 1.56 -0.08
CA HIS A 91 13.76 2.99 -0.43
C HIS A 91 13.82 3.90 0.79
N HIS A 92 13.14 3.53 1.87
CA HIS A 92 13.27 4.26 3.13
C HIS A 92 14.72 4.29 3.62
N LEU A 93 15.39 3.14 3.63
CA LEU A 93 16.79 3.06 4.02
C LEU A 93 17.71 3.90 3.12
N GLN A 94 17.49 3.87 1.80
CA GLN A 94 18.22 4.75 0.87
C GLN A 94 18.01 6.23 1.21
N ALA A 95 16.78 6.63 1.54
CA ALA A 95 16.48 8.00 1.90
C ALA A 95 17.13 8.43 3.22
N VAL A 96 17.16 7.54 4.22
CA VAL A 96 17.86 7.76 5.50
C VAL A 96 19.37 7.96 5.26
N GLU A 97 19.98 7.13 4.41
CA GLU A 97 21.42 7.18 4.11
C GLU A 97 21.83 8.40 3.27
N MET A 98 21.01 8.76 2.28
CA MET A 98 21.35 9.79 1.30
C MET A 98 20.90 11.20 1.73
N GLY A 99 19.88 11.29 2.60
CA GLY A 99 19.21 12.53 2.96
C GLY A 99 18.51 13.19 1.76
N GLU A 100 18.57 14.51 1.67
CA GLU A 100 17.97 15.31 0.58
C GLU A 100 18.40 14.89 -0.83
N ARG A 101 19.59 14.28 -0.97
CA ARG A 101 20.09 13.77 -2.25
C ARG A 101 19.23 12.64 -2.82
N PHE A 102 18.50 11.91 -1.98
CA PHE A 102 17.60 10.84 -2.43
C PHE A 102 16.54 11.37 -3.39
N LEU A 103 15.86 12.46 -3.02
CA LEU A 103 14.81 13.06 -3.85
C LEU A 103 15.37 13.64 -5.15
N GLN A 104 16.55 14.25 -5.08
CA GLN A 104 17.23 14.80 -6.26
C GLN A 104 17.61 13.68 -7.24
N ALA A 105 18.20 12.60 -6.75
CA ALA A 105 18.56 11.44 -7.56
C ALA A 105 17.32 10.78 -8.18
N ARG A 106 16.27 10.54 -7.38
CA ARG A 106 15.01 9.96 -7.87
C ARG A 106 14.38 10.77 -9.00
N ARG A 107 14.38 12.10 -8.90
CA ARG A 107 13.87 12.98 -9.96
C ARG A 107 14.75 12.91 -11.21
N ALA A 108 16.07 13.03 -11.05
CA ALA A 108 17.01 12.96 -12.16
C ALA A 108 16.97 11.62 -12.92
N GLU A 109 16.80 10.51 -12.20
CA GLU A 109 16.59 9.19 -12.80
C GLU A 109 15.25 9.11 -13.54
N ALA A 110 14.18 9.67 -12.96
CA ALA A 110 12.85 9.63 -13.59
C ALA A 110 12.76 10.42 -14.90
N GLU A 111 13.53 11.50 -15.03
CA GLU A 111 13.62 12.28 -16.26
C GLU A 111 14.41 11.59 -17.37
N ARG A 112 15.35 10.70 -17.01
CA ARG A 112 16.37 10.18 -17.93
C ARG A 112 16.19 8.70 -18.26
N LEU A 113 15.56 7.93 -17.38
CA LEU A 113 15.53 6.49 -17.45
C LEU A 113 14.11 5.94 -17.26
N PRO A 114 13.72 4.90 -18.03
CA PRO A 114 12.51 4.13 -17.73
C PRO A 114 12.64 3.46 -16.35
N TRP A 115 11.52 3.21 -15.69
CA TRP A 115 11.44 2.75 -14.31
C TRP A 115 12.38 1.59 -13.99
N GLU A 116 12.37 0.56 -14.85
CA GLU A 116 13.11 -0.70 -14.64
C GLU A 116 14.63 -0.54 -14.71
N LEU A 117 15.12 0.56 -15.28
CA LEU A 117 16.55 0.84 -15.45
C LEU A 117 17.07 1.88 -14.44
N ARG A 118 16.22 2.36 -13.53
CA ARG A 118 16.61 3.37 -12.53
C ARG A 118 17.50 2.75 -11.46
N PRO A 119 18.74 3.25 -11.26
CA PRO A 119 19.65 2.71 -10.25
C PRO A 119 19.06 2.63 -8.83
N LEU A 120 18.26 3.61 -8.40
CA LEU A 120 17.62 3.55 -7.07
C LEU A 120 16.63 2.39 -6.95
N GLU A 121 15.86 2.10 -8.00
CA GLU A 121 14.91 0.98 -8.04
C GLU A 121 15.62 -0.37 -8.02
N ILE A 122 16.69 -0.52 -8.81
CA ILE A 122 17.50 -1.74 -8.84
C ILE A 122 18.16 -1.98 -7.48
N ALA A 123 18.76 -0.94 -6.89
CA ALA A 123 19.39 -1.03 -5.58
C ALA A 123 18.37 -1.35 -4.48
N ALA A 124 17.15 -0.80 -4.54
CA ALA A 124 16.08 -1.12 -3.61
C ALA A 124 15.64 -2.59 -3.74
N ALA A 125 15.49 -3.10 -4.96
CA ALA A 125 15.13 -4.51 -5.19
C ALA A 125 16.19 -5.48 -4.63
N VAL A 126 17.48 -5.21 -4.86
CA VAL A 126 18.58 -6.01 -4.31
C VAL A 126 18.56 -5.99 -2.78
N ARG A 127 18.40 -4.80 -2.19
CA ARG A 127 18.35 -4.65 -0.73
C ARG A 127 17.12 -5.30 -0.12
N ALA A 128 15.96 -5.24 -0.78
CA ALA A 128 14.75 -5.94 -0.36
C ALA A 128 14.97 -7.46 -0.29
N ALA A 129 15.64 -8.04 -1.29
CA ALA A 129 15.98 -9.47 -1.27
C ALA A 129 16.95 -9.82 -0.12
N GLN A 130 17.90 -8.94 0.21
CA GLN A 130 18.79 -9.11 1.35
C GLN A 130 18.04 -9.02 2.69
N LEU A 131 17.11 -8.06 2.82
CA LEU A 131 16.23 -7.94 3.98
C LEU A 131 15.38 -9.19 4.15
N ALA A 132 14.77 -9.69 3.08
CA ALA A 132 13.94 -10.91 3.12
C ALA A 132 14.72 -12.13 3.63
N ARG A 133 16.00 -12.29 3.21
CA ARG A 133 16.86 -13.40 3.68
C ARG A 133 17.24 -13.30 5.15
N ARG A 134 17.25 -12.09 5.72
CA ARG A 134 17.62 -11.81 7.11
C ARG A 134 16.40 -11.53 7.99
N ALA A 135 15.20 -11.55 7.42
CA ALA A 135 13.96 -11.22 8.11
C ALA A 135 13.73 -12.24 9.25
N PRO A 136 13.53 -11.77 10.49
CA PRO A 136 13.21 -12.67 11.58
C PRO A 136 11.89 -13.42 11.29
N PRO A 137 11.74 -14.70 11.73
CA PRO A 137 10.54 -15.49 11.48
C PRO A 137 9.22 -14.82 11.90
N ARG A 138 9.27 -13.93 12.92
CA ARG A 138 8.11 -13.13 13.36
C ARG A 138 7.50 -12.27 12.25
N ILE A 139 8.31 -11.77 11.29
CA ILE A 139 7.82 -10.93 10.19
C ILE A 139 6.93 -11.75 9.25
N LEU A 140 7.37 -12.96 8.90
CA LEU A 140 6.58 -13.87 8.08
C LEU A 140 5.28 -14.23 8.80
N ARG A 141 5.35 -14.46 10.11
CA ARG A 141 4.18 -14.77 10.93
C ARG A 141 3.15 -13.64 10.92
N VAL A 142 3.56 -12.39 11.17
CA VAL A 142 2.66 -11.22 11.10
C VAL A 142 2.04 -11.12 9.70
N TRP A 143 2.83 -11.32 8.66
CA TRP A 143 2.32 -11.25 7.28
C TRP A 143 1.27 -12.32 6.98
N GLU A 144 1.54 -13.58 7.33
CA GLU A 144 0.65 -14.71 7.04
C GLU A 144 -0.57 -14.78 7.95
N GLU A 145 -0.41 -14.47 9.25
CA GLU A 145 -1.46 -14.67 10.26
C GLU A 145 -2.30 -13.41 10.51
N GLU A 146 -1.77 -12.21 10.28
CA GLU A 146 -2.47 -10.95 10.58
C GLU A 146 -2.87 -10.22 9.30
N ILE A 147 -1.94 -10.02 8.36
CA ILE A 147 -2.17 -9.18 7.19
C ILE A 147 -2.99 -9.91 6.12
N LYS A 148 -2.55 -11.09 5.66
CA LYS A 148 -3.23 -11.82 4.57
C LYS A 148 -4.71 -12.10 4.86
N PRO A 149 -5.13 -12.51 6.07
CA PRO A 149 -6.55 -12.71 6.37
C PRO A 149 -7.35 -11.41 6.20
N LYS A 150 -6.78 -10.27 6.59
CA LYS A 150 -7.42 -8.95 6.43
C LYS A 150 -7.52 -8.51 4.97
N ILE A 151 -6.54 -8.84 4.14
CA ILE A 151 -6.64 -8.62 2.69
C ILE A 151 -7.83 -9.39 2.11
N LYS A 152 -7.97 -10.66 2.50
CA LYS A 152 -9.08 -11.51 2.06
C LYS A 152 -10.43 -10.99 2.55
N GLU A 153 -10.53 -10.63 3.84
CA GLU A 153 -11.72 -10.00 4.42
C GLU A 153 -12.12 -8.74 3.65
N LEU A 154 -11.16 -7.88 3.34
CA LEU A 154 -11.41 -6.65 2.60
C LEU A 154 -11.81 -6.90 1.14
N ASP A 155 -11.25 -7.92 0.49
CA ASP A 155 -11.66 -8.33 -0.86
C ASP A 155 -13.13 -8.77 -0.90
N GLU A 156 -13.55 -9.58 0.07
CA GLU A 156 -14.93 -10.05 0.20
C GLU A 156 -15.88 -8.88 0.50
N ASN A 157 -15.50 -8.00 1.43
CA ASN A 157 -16.27 -6.81 1.79
C ASN A 157 -16.45 -5.86 0.60
N LEU A 158 -15.38 -5.59 -0.16
CA LEU A 158 -15.44 -4.71 -1.34
C LEU A 158 -16.28 -5.32 -2.46
N ALA A 159 -16.23 -6.65 -2.64
CA ALA A 159 -17.07 -7.33 -3.62
C ALA A 159 -18.56 -7.21 -3.25
N GLN A 160 -18.91 -7.43 -1.97
CA GLN A 160 -20.29 -7.27 -1.49
C GLN A 160 -20.78 -5.83 -1.65
N LEU A 161 -19.98 -4.85 -1.21
CA LEU A 161 -20.35 -3.43 -1.31
C LEU A 161 -20.55 -2.98 -2.75
N LYS A 162 -19.72 -3.47 -3.69
CA LYS A 162 -19.93 -3.19 -5.13
C LYS A 162 -21.24 -3.77 -5.63
N ALA A 163 -21.56 -5.01 -5.27
CA ALA A 163 -22.81 -5.64 -5.67
C ALA A 163 -24.04 -4.88 -5.12
N ASP A 164 -23.98 -4.46 -3.85
CA ASP A 164 -25.05 -3.68 -3.21
C ASP A 164 -25.25 -2.34 -3.92
N VAL A 165 -24.15 -1.64 -4.23
CA VAL A 165 -24.18 -0.35 -4.96
C VAL A 165 -24.72 -0.52 -6.38
N GLU A 166 -24.29 -1.55 -7.10
CA GLU A 166 -24.84 -1.86 -8.44
C GLU A 166 -26.34 -2.14 -8.40
N GLN A 167 -26.82 -2.87 -7.39
CA GLN A 167 -28.24 -3.13 -7.22
C GLN A 167 -29.02 -1.84 -6.96
N LEU A 168 -28.50 -0.94 -6.12
CA LEU A 168 -29.10 0.39 -5.88
C LEU A 168 -29.16 1.22 -7.16
N TYR A 169 -28.10 1.23 -7.98
CA TYR A 169 -28.11 1.92 -9.27
C TYR A 169 -29.17 1.37 -10.21
N ARG A 170 -29.29 0.04 -10.33
CA ARG A 170 -30.34 -0.60 -11.16
C ARG A 170 -31.75 -0.22 -10.69
N TYR A 171 -31.99 -0.19 -9.38
CA TYR A 171 -33.28 0.27 -8.85
C TYR A 171 -33.52 1.74 -9.21
N ALA A 172 -32.54 2.62 -8.98
CA ALA A 172 -32.66 4.04 -9.32
C ALA A 172 -32.95 4.26 -10.82
N GLU A 173 -32.29 3.51 -11.71
CA GLU A 173 -32.55 3.57 -13.16
C GLU A 173 -33.98 3.13 -13.52
N ILE A 174 -34.49 2.06 -12.90
CA ILE A 174 -35.87 1.60 -13.13
C ILE A 174 -36.88 2.65 -12.67
N TYR A 175 -36.64 3.29 -11.53
CA TYR A 175 -37.51 4.33 -11.00
C TYR A 175 -37.40 5.65 -11.77
N ALA A 176 -36.23 6.03 -12.29
CA ALA A 176 -36.04 7.23 -13.10
C ALA A 176 -36.66 7.12 -14.51
N ARG A 177 -36.98 5.90 -14.97
CA ARG A 177 -37.67 5.64 -16.25
C ARG A 177 -39.19 5.57 -16.13
N ARG A 178 -39.75 5.75 -14.93
CA ARG A 178 -41.19 5.89 -14.67
C ARG A 178 -41.55 7.35 -14.49
#